data_AF-A0A2E1CS67-F1
#
_entry.id   AF-A0A2E1CS67-F1
#
_cell.length_a   1.000
_cell.length_b   1.000
_cell.length_c   1.000
_cell.angle_alpha   90.00
_cell.angle_beta   90.00
_cell.angle_gamma   90.00
#
_symmetry.space_group_name_H-M   'P 1'
#
loop_
_entity.id
_entity.type
_entity.pdbx_description
1 polymer ?
#
loop_
_entity_poly.entity_id
_entity_poly.type
_entity_poly.pdbx_seq_one_letter_code
_entity_poly.pdbx_strand_id
1 'polypeptide(L)'
;MVIIGTRPEAIKMAPVIQAMGNSAHYTPILCSTEQHQDLIPPLLDFFDLSPHHSLPPFPSSTDTYPPANLREYGLSAFVAHCLYYLPNIMKEVVPDMVLVQGDTNSALAGAMTAFHQKIPVGHVEAGLRSGDMAAPWPEEGNRRLISVLANIHFAPTTAAATNLQHEAISPSLIHVTGNTGIDALLYAQAKLQKNTPPLPIPITPSLRDKRQILVTIHRRENQGTPLQHICDALRLIADRQDCYIILPLHPNPDVASPLRQMLGSHHNMLSHLPRRIASSDYRILLDIRS
;
A
#
# COMPACT_ATOMS: atom_id res chain seq x y z
N MET A 1 19.51 -0.61 1.03
CA MET A 1 18.49 -1.67 1.03
C MET A 1 17.11 -1.04 1.21
N VAL A 2 16.11 -1.48 0.43
CA VAL A 2 14.73 -1.01 0.49
C VAL A 2 13.86 -2.14 1.01
N ILE A 3 13.08 -1.89 2.07
CA ILE A 3 12.19 -2.89 2.65
C ILE A 3 10.74 -2.55 2.30
N ILE A 4 10.03 -3.52 1.74
CA ILE A 4 8.59 -3.43 1.46
C ILE A 4 7.88 -4.65 2.03
N GLY A 5 6.62 -4.50 2.45
CA GLY A 5 5.83 -5.65 2.91
C GLY A 5 4.44 -5.74 2.33
N THR A 6 3.89 -4.63 1.84
CA THR A 6 2.50 -4.53 1.41
C THR A 6 2.39 -3.92 0.01
N ARG A 7 1.20 -4.05 -0.58
CA ARG A 7 0.89 -3.48 -1.89
C ARG A 7 1.06 -1.95 -1.92
N PRO A 8 0.54 -1.16 -0.96
CA PRO A 8 0.77 0.29 -0.94
C PRO A 8 2.26 0.67 -0.87
N GLU A 9 3.05 -0.05 -0.06
CA GLU A 9 4.50 0.18 0.03
C GLU A 9 5.20 -0.11 -1.29
N ALA A 10 4.89 -1.24 -1.93
CA ALA A 10 5.46 -1.60 -3.23
C ALA A 10 5.12 -0.55 -4.31
N ILE A 11 3.87 -0.06 -4.37
CA ILE A 11 3.47 1.01 -5.32
C ILE A 11 4.31 2.27 -5.09
N LYS A 12 4.42 2.72 -3.85
CA LYS A 12 5.08 3.99 -3.51
C LYS A 12 6.61 3.89 -3.58
N MET A 13 7.19 2.72 -3.33
CA MET A 13 8.65 2.54 -3.39
C MET A 13 9.14 2.16 -4.78
N ALA A 14 8.31 1.61 -5.67
CA ALA A 14 8.72 1.28 -7.03
C ALA A 14 9.40 2.44 -7.80
N PRO A 15 8.83 3.66 -7.88
CA PRO A 15 9.49 4.77 -8.57
C PRO A 15 10.80 5.19 -7.88
N VAL A 16 10.90 5.06 -6.55
CA VAL A 16 12.14 5.33 -5.81
C VAL A 16 13.22 4.31 -6.19
N ILE A 17 12.88 3.02 -6.22
CA ILE A 17 13.80 1.94 -6.58
C ILE A 17 14.29 2.11 -8.03
N GLN A 18 13.38 2.44 -8.96
CA GLN A 18 13.74 2.72 -10.35
C GLN A 18 14.68 3.93 -10.48
N ALA A 19 14.39 5.03 -9.77
CA ALA A 19 15.24 6.21 -9.76
C ALA A 19 16.64 5.91 -9.19
N MET A 20 16.72 5.10 -8.13
CA MET A 20 17.99 4.61 -7.58
C MET A 20 18.74 3.75 -8.60
N GLY A 21 18.07 2.83 -9.29
CA GLY A 21 18.68 1.94 -10.28
C GLY A 21 19.19 2.67 -11.54
N ASN A 22 18.62 3.83 -11.86
CA ASN A 22 19.07 4.70 -12.96
C ASN A 22 20.18 5.67 -12.56
N SER A 23 20.58 5.69 -11.28
CA SER A 23 21.63 6.55 -10.75
C SER A 23 22.96 5.81 -10.65
N ALA A 24 24.05 6.46 -11.03
CA ALA A 24 25.40 5.92 -10.83
C ALA A 24 25.85 5.92 -9.36
N HIS A 25 25.07 6.53 -8.46
CA HIS A 25 25.41 6.70 -7.04
C HIS A 25 24.81 5.63 -6.13
N TYR A 26 23.84 4.84 -6.62
CA TYR A 26 23.07 3.94 -5.78
C TYR A 26 22.96 2.55 -6.39
N THR A 27 23.00 1.54 -5.53
CA THR A 27 22.68 0.16 -5.88
C THR A 27 21.48 -0.28 -5.05
N PRO A 28 20.25 -0.24 -5.60
CA PRO A 28 19.07 -0.58 -4.83
C PRO A 28 18.99 -2.09 -4.59
N ILE A 29 18.92 -2.48 -3.32
CA ILE A 29 18.71 -3.87 -2.90
C ILE A 29 17.30 -3.98 -2.31
N LEU A 30 16.39 -4.58 -3.05
CA LEU A 30 14.99 -4.74 -2.68
C LEU A 30 14.78 -5.99 -1.82
N CYS A 31 14.17 -5.83 -0.66
CA CYS A 31 13.77 -6.91 0.24
C CYS A 31 12.27 -6.87 0.51
N SER A 32 11.59 -7.99 0.25
CA SER A 32 10.17 -8.18 0.55
C SER A 32 10.01 -8.90 1.90
N THR A 33 9.11 -8.43 2.77
CA THR A 33 8.72 -9.17 3.99
C THR A 33 7.63 -10.20 3.75
N GLU A 34 7.12 -10.31 2.52
CA GLU A 34 6.07 -11.28 2.12
C GLU A 34 4.78 -11.19 2.96
N GLN A 35 4.40 -10.00 3.44
CA GLN A 35 3.14 -9.83 4.16
C GLN A 35 1.92 -10.13 3.28
N HIS A 36 1.98 -9.83 1.97
CA HIS A 36 0.93 -10.10 0.98
C HIS A 36 1.46 -10.88 -0.25
N GLN A 37 1.67 -12.19 -0.07
CA GLN A 37 2.32 -13.10 -1.05
C GLN A 37 1.72 -13.06 -2.47
N ASP A 38 0.39 -13.03 -2.59
CA ASP A 38 -0.27 -13.12 -3.90
C ASP A 38 -0.32 -11.78 -4.67
N LEU A 39 -0.11 -10.66 -3.98
CA LEU A 39 -0.36 -9.32 -4.53
C LEU A 39 0.91 -8.56 -4.89
N ILE A 40 2.04 -8.90 -4.27
CA ILE A 40 3.30 -8.18 -4.48
C ILE A 40 4.00 -8.58 -5.78
N PRO A 41 4.16 -9.86 -6.14
CA PRO A 41 4.88 -10.22 -7.35
C PRO A 41 4.30 -9.61 -8.64
N PRO A 42 2.97 -9.72 -8.94
CA PRO A 42 2.40 -9.12 -10.15
C PRO A 42 2.54 -7.59 -10.19
N LEU A 43 2.55 -6.96 -9.01
CA LEU A 43 2.74 -5.53 -8.88
C LEU A 43 4.18 -5.13 -9.20
N LEU A 44 5.16 -5.85 -8.64
CA LEU A 44 6.57 -5.59 -8.93
C LEU A 44 6.88 -5.83 -10.40
N ASP A 45 6.31 -6.88 -11.00
CA ASP A 45 6.39 -7.14 -12.45
C ASP A 45 5.83 -5.95 -13.26
N PHE A 46 4.71 -5.34 -12.83
CA PHE A 46 4.18 -4.14 -13.48
C PHE A 46 5.16 -2.96 -13.45
N PHE A 47 6.03 -2.88 -12.45
CA PHE A 47 7.10 -1.88 -12.37
C PHE A 47 8.46 -2.38 -12.89
N ASP A 48 8.50 -3.56 -13.52
CA ASP A 48 9.72 -4.19 -14.00
C ASP A 48 10.77 -4.38 -12.87
N LEU A 49 10.29 -4.76 -11.67
CA LEU A 49 11.09 -4.97 -10.47
C LEU A 49 10.98 -6.42 -9.98
N SER A 50 12.04 -6.90 -9.34
CA SER A 50 12.05 -8.18 -8.62
C SER A 50 12.77 -8.02 -7.27
N PRO A 51 12.27 -8.63 -6.18
CA PRO A 51 13.00 -8.65 -4.92
C PRO A 51 14.35 -9.38 -5.08
N HIS A 52 15.40 -8.83 -4.46
CA HIS A 52 16.69 -9.53 -4.33
C HIS A 52 16.64 -10.52 -3.17
N HIS A 53 15.87 -10.18 -2.13
CA HIS A 53 15.61 -11.03 -0.97
C HIS A 53 14.12 -11.01 -0.65
N SER A 54 13.62 -12.15 -0.16
CA SER A 54 12.29 -12.26 0.44
C SER A 54 12.40 -13.01 1.76
N LEU A 55 11.67 -12.54 2.77
CA LEU A 55 11.52 -13.33 4.00
C LEU A 55 10.73 -14.61 3.71
N PRO A 56 10.91 -15.67 4.53
CA PRO A 56 9.99 -16.79 4.49
C PRO A 56 8.55 -16.29 4.69
N PRO A 57 7.58 -16.87 3.96
CA PRO A 57 6.16 -16.59 4.11
C PRO A 57 5.74 -16.50 5.58
N PHE A 58 5.19 -15.35 6.00
CA PHE A 58 4.52 -15.30 7.30
C PHE A 58 3.18 -16.01 7.15
N PRO A 59 2.88 -17.00 7.99
CA PRO A 59 1.68 -17.78 7.82
C PRO A 59 0.37 -16.99 7.89
N SER A 60 -0.56 -17.35 7.02
CA SER A 60 -1.89 -16.77 6.92
C SER A 60 -2.92 -17.55 7.76
N SER A 61 -4.12 -16.99 7.92
CA SER A 61 -5.22 -17.62 8.68
C SER A 61 -5.66 -18.99 8.11
N THR A 62 -5.32 -19.30 6.87
CA THR A 62 -5.66 -20.56 6.19
C THR A 62 -4.58 -21.63 6.31
N ASP A 63 -3.40 -21.31 6.84
CA ASP A 63 -2.30 -22.26 6.95
C ASP A 63 -2.40 -23.11 8.23
N THR A 64 -2.13 -24.42 8.11
CA THR A 64 -2.04 -25.38 9.23
C THR A 64 -0.80 -25.18 10.10
N TYR A 65 0.09 -24.32 9.66
CA TYR A 65 1.27 -23.83 10.36
C TYR A 65 1.22 -22.30 10.26
N PRO A 66 1.41 -21.53 11.35
CA PRO A 66 2.16 -21.84 12.54
C PRO A 66 1.24 -22.46 13.63
N PRO A 67 1.80 -22.91 14.76
CA PRO A 67 0.99 -23.33 15.91
C PRO A 67 -0.04 -22.26 16.29
N ALA A 68 -1.20 -22.70 16.80
CA ALA A 68 -2.34 -21.85 17.13
C ALA A 68 -2.00 -20.65 18.04
N ASN A 69 -0.94 -20.77 18.84
CA ASN A 69 -0.41 -19.71 19.71
C ASN A 69 0.12 -18.49 18.94
N LEU A 70 0.70 -18.63 17.74
CA LEU A 70 1.18 -17.50 16.95
C LEU A 70 0.04 -16.62 16.39
N ARG A 71 -1.16 -17.18 16.28
CA ARG A 71 -2.38 -16.43 15.89
C ARG A 71 -2.84 -15.49 17.00
N GLU A 72 -2.71 -15.90 18.27
CA GLU A 72 -3.06 -15.07 19.44
C GLU A 72 -2.17 -13.82 19.55
N TYR A 73 -0.89 -13.94 19.14
CA TYR A 73 0.07 -12.83 19.18
C TYR A 73 -0.08 -11.85 18.01
N GLY A 74 -0.87 -12.18 16.97
CA GLY A 74 -1.29 -11.27 15.90
C GLY A 74 -0.15 -10.44 15.28
N LEU A 75 -0.28 -9.11 15.36
CA LEU A 75 0.69 -8.16 14.80
C LEU A 75 2.09 -8.30 15.43
N SER A 76 2.18 -8.65 16.72
CA SER A 76 3.46 -8.84 17.42
C SER A 76 4.22 -10.04 16.88
N ALA A 77 3.53 -11.13 16.53
CA ALA A 77 4.16 -12.28 15.89
C ALA A 77 4.76 -11.93 14.53
N PHE A 78 4.07 -11.11 13.73
CA PHE A 78 4.60 -10.67 12.44
C PHE A 78 5.83 -9.78 12.58
N VAL A 79 5.82 -8.84 13.53
CA VAL A 79 7.01 -8.01 13.82
C VAL A 79 8.17 -8.89 14.28
N ALA A 80 7.93 -9.84 15.19
CA ALA A 80 8.95 -10.77 15.67
C ALA A 80 9.53 -11.64 14.54
N HIS A 81 8.70 -12.11 13.61
CA HIS A 81 9.13 -12.83 12.41
C HIS A 81 10.09 -11.98 11.56
N CYS A 82 9.72 -10.73 11.29
CA CYS A 82 10.59 -9.82 10.55
C CYS A 82 11.92 -9.57 11.28
N LEU A 83 11.86 -9.29 12.59
CA LEU A 83 13.04 -9.08 13.44
C LEU A 83 13.93 -10.33 13.56
N TYR A 84 13.40 -11.53 13.31
CA TYR A 84 14.18 -12.77 13.32
C TYR A 84 14.97 -12.96 12.02
N TYR A 85 14.36 -12.69 10.85
CA TYR A 85 14.98 -12.97 9.56
C TYR A 85 15.77 -11.81 8.95
N LEU A 86 15.28 -10.57 9.08
CA LEU A 86 15.95 -9.38 8.53
C LEU A 86 17.41 -9.23 9.01
N PRO A 87 17.78 -9.59 10.26
CA PRO A 87 19.15 -9.39 10.68
C PRO A 87 20.19 -10.13 9.84
N ASN A 88 19.89 -11.38 9.45
CA ASN A 88 20.82 -12.19 8.67
C ASN A 88 20.98 -11.64 7.25
N ILE A 89 19.88 -11.19 6.64
CA ILE A 89 19.93 -10.55 5.32
C ILE A 89 20.76 -9.27 5.37
N MET A 90 20.56 -8.41 6.37
CA MET A 90 21.36 -7.18 6.50
C MET A 90 22.84 -7.44 6.78
N LYS A 91 23.19 -8.54 7.46
CA LYS A 91 24.59 -8.95 7.67
C LYS A 91 25.25 -9.46 6.39
N GLU A 92 24.49 -10.13 5.53
CA GLU A 92 24.96 -10.60 4.22
C GLU A 92 25.13 -9.43 3.25
N VAL A 93 24.11 -8.56 3.19
CA VAL A 93 24.04 -7.44 2.25
C VAL A 93 24.92 -6.27 2.65
N VAL A 94 25.08 -6.02 3.95
CA VAL A 94 25.80 -4.87 4.54
C VAL A 94 25.39 -3.54 3.90
N PRO A 95 24.11 -3.14 3.96
CA PRO A 95 23.66 -1.93 3.29
C PRO A 95 24.15 -0.67 4.01
N ASP A 96 24.56 0.34 3.24
CA ASP A 96 24.93 1.66 3.78
C ASP A 96 23.75 2.41 4.41
N MET A 97 22.53 2.07 4.00
CA MET A 97 21.27 2.63 4.51
C MET A 97 20.10 1.69 4.24
N VAL A 98 19.12 1.70 5.14
CA VAL A 98 17.83 1.04 4.97
C VAL A 98 16.74 2.08 4.72
N LEU A 99 15.97 1.93 3.65
CA LEU A 99 14.79 2.74 3.36
C LEU A 99 13.52 1.96 3.73
N VAL A 100 12.65 2.62 4.49
CA VAL A 100 11.32 2.12 4.87
C VAL A 100 10.26 3.15 4.46
N GLN A 101 9.04 2.70 4.20
CA GLN A 101 7.95 3.55 3.71
C GLN A 101 6.76 3.55 4.67
N GLY A 102 6.31 4.74 5.07
CA GLY A 102 5.04 4.91 5.76
C GLY A 102 5.03 4.32 7.17
N ASP A 103 4.09 3.42 7.45
CA ASP A 103 3.61 3.15 8.81
C ASP A 103 3.23 1.69 9.06
N THR A 104 3.65 0.77 8.19
CA THR A 104 3.33 -0.65 8.36
C THR A 104 4.22 -1.29 9.43
N ASN A 105 3.82 -2.48 9.89
CA ASN A 105 4.69 -3.29 10.75
C ASN A 105 5.97 -3.75 10.03
N SER A 106 5.94 -3.87 8.70
CA SER A 106 7.12 -4.19 7.90
C SER A 106 8.12 -3.03 7.92
N ALA A 107 7.63 -1.80 7.75
CA ALA A 107 8.42 -0.58 7.88
C ALA A 107 9.02 -0.44 9.29
N LEU A 108 8.22 -0.69 10.35
CA LEU A 108 8.69 -0.65 11.73
C LEU A 108 9.79 -1.70 11.98
N ALA A 109 9.56 -2.96 11.61
CA ALA A 109 10.53 -4.03 11.81
C ALA A 109 11.83 -3.78 11.00
N GLY A 110 11.71 -3.22 9.79
CA GLY A 110 12.85 -2.80 8.99
C GLY A 110 13.70 -1.73 9.68
N ALA A 111 13.06 -0.66 10.16
CA ALA A 111 13.72 0.43 10.88
C ALA A 111 14.38 -0.05 12.18
N MET A 112 13.67 -0.86 12.99
CA MET A 112 14.21 -1.43 14.22
C MET A 112 15.40 -2.34 13.96
N THR A 113 15.33 -3.20 12.95
CA THR A 113 16.45 -4.10 12.61
C THR A 113 17.69 -3.30 12.20
N ALA A 114 17.50 -2.29 11.35
CA ALA A 114 18.59 -1.42 10.90
C ALA A 114 19.22 -0.66 12.09
N PHE A 115 18.39 -0.10 12.97
CA PHE A 115 18.83 0.57 14.19
C PHE A 115 19.66 -0.35 15.09
N HIS A 116 19.21 -1.59 15.35
CA HIS A 116 19.97 -2.56 16.15
C HIS A 116 21.34 -2.90 15.56
N GLN A 117 21.47 -2.83 14.24
CA GLN A 117 22.72 -3.07 13.52
C GLN A 117 23.53 -1.80 13.22
N LYS A 118 23.08 -0.64 13.74
CA LYS A 118 23.72 0.66 13.51
C LYS A 118 23.78 1.05 12.02
N ILE A 119 22.81 0.60 11.24
CA ILE A 119 22.64 0.97 9.84
C ILE A 119 21.70 2.19 9.78
N PRO A 120 22.08 3.28 9.09
CA PRO A 120 21.22 4.45 8.93
C PRO A 120 19.85 4.12 8.32
N VAL A 121 18.81 4.81 8.77
CA VAL A 121 17.43 4.63 8.30
C VAL A 121 16.93 5.88 7.59
N GLY A 122 16.41 5.72 6.38
CA GLY A 122 15.65 6.74 5.67
C GLY A 122 14.15 6.41 5.70
N HIS A 123 13.33 7.37 6.12
CA HIS A 123 11.87 7.20 6.23
C HIS A 123 11.16 7.94 5.10
N VAL A 124 10.68 7.18 4.11
CA VAL A 124 9.87 7.69 3.00
C VAL A 124 8.43 7.86 3.46
N GLU A 125 7.80 8.98 3.11
CA GLU A 125 6.47 9.37 3.62
C GLU A 125 6.47 9.63 5.14
N ALA A 126 7.51 10.32 5.62
CA ALA A 126 7.62 10.66 7.04
C ALA A 126 6.65 11.78 7.45
N GLY A 127 6.24 11.80 8.72
CA GLY A 127 5.61 12.97 9.34
C GLY A 127 4.08 13.09 9.26
N LEU A 128 3.36 12.13 8.67
CA LEU A 128 1.90 12.10 8.79
C LEU A 128 1.51 11.77 10.24
N ARG A 129 0.54 12.49 10.80
CA ARG A 129 0.06 12.29 12.18
C ARG A 129 -1.45 12.43 12.22
N SER A 130 -2.12 11.50 12.89
CA SER A 130 -3.52 11.69 13.31
C SER A 130 -3.61 12.35 14.69
N GLY A 131 -2.57 12.20 15.52
CA GLY A 131 -2.61 12.61 16.94
C GLY A 131 -3.35 11.61 17.84
N ASP A 132 -3.90 10.53 17.27
CA ASP A 132 -4.63 9.48 17.99
C ASP A 132 -3.94 8.12 17.79
N MET A 133 -3.38 7.59 18.88
CA MET A 133 -2.69 6.29 18.90
C MET A 133 -3.64 5.10 18.66
N ALA A 134 -4.95 5.31 18.82
CA ALA A 134 -5.97 4.31 18.55
C ALA A 134 -6.54 4.40 17.13
N ALA A 135 -6.27 5.48 16.38
CA ALA A 135 -6.86 5.70 15.06
C ALA A 135 -5.94 6.51 14.11
N PRO A 136 -5.46 5.92 13.00
CA PRO A 136 -5.53 4.49 12.66
C PRO A 136 -4.55 3.66 13.50
N TRP A 137 -5.03 2.52 14.02
CA TRP A 137 -4.23 1.55 14.77
C TRP A 137 -3.88 0.32 13.91
N PRO A 138 -2.61 -0.15 13.92
CA PRO A 138 -1.46 0.32 14.70
C PRO A 138 -0.65 1.47 14.05
N GLU A 139 -1.08 1.97 12.89
CA GLU A 139 -0.24 2.77 12.00
C GLU A 139 0.28 4.07 12.65
N GLU A 140 -0.49 4.74 13.51
CA GLU A 140 -0.01 5.95 14.22
C GLU A 140 1.20 5.65 15.10
N GLY A 141 1.15 4.57 15.87
CA GLY A 141 2.28 4.16 16.70
C GLY A 141 3.50 3.82 15.86
N ASN A 142 3.32 3.07 14.78
CA ASN A 142 4.41 2.65 13.89
C ASN A 142 5.17 3.84 13.30
N ARG A 143 4.48 4.80 12.66
CA ARG A 143 5.18 5.95 12.04
C ARG A 143 5.87 6.86 13.03
N ARG A 144 5.34 7.00 14.25
CA ARG A 144 5.99 7.77 15.31
C ARG A 144 7.26 7.07 15.79
N LEU A 145 7.21 5.76 16.02
CA LEU A 145 8.39 4.96 16.37
C LEU A 145 9.46 5.00 15.27
N ILE A 146 9.07 4.81 14.00
CA ILE A 146 10.01 4.90 12.87
C ILE A 146 10.65 6.30 12.81
N SER A 147 9.90 7.36 13.10
CA SER A 147 10.44 8.73 13.08
C SER A 147 11.51 8.95 14.16
N VAL A 148 11.47 8.23 15.28
CA VAL A 148 12.54 8.28 16.29
C VAL A 148 13.79 7.54 15.84
N LEU A 149 13.63 6.48 15.05
CA LEU A 149 14.73 5.61 14.59
C LEU A 149 15.41 6.12 13.31
N ALA A 150 14.73 6.96 12.54
CA ALA A 150 15.20 7.44 11.25
C ALA A 150 16.29 8.52 11.37
N ASN A 151 17.25 8.46 10.45
CA ASN A 151 18.31 9.46 10.30
C ASN A 151 17.97 10.51 9.24
N ILE A 152 17.10 10.17 8.29
CA ILE A 152 16.63 11.07 7.23
C ILE A 152 15.12 10.88 7.04
N HIS A 153 14.41 11.98 6.93
CA HIS A 153 12.95 12.01 6.76
C HIS A 153 12.59 12.63 5.41
N PHE A 154 11.90 11.87 4.57
CA PHE A 154 11.33 12.37 3.32
C PHE A 154 9.84 12.64 3.52
N ALA A 155 9.53 13.86 3.95
CA ALA A 155 8.18 14.30 4.26
C ALA A 155 7.43 14.67 2.97
N PRO A 156 6.19 14.23 2.77
CA PRO A 156 5.46 14.50 1.53
C PRO A 156 4.97 15.94 1.41
N THR A 157 4.82 16.65 2.54
CA THR A 157 4.31 18.03 2.58
C THR A 157 5.01 18.82 3.67
N THR A 158 4.90 20.15 3.60
CA THR A 158 5.37 21.03 4.68
C THR A 158 4.65 20.75 6.00
N ALA A 159 3.35 20.41 5.97
CA ALA A 159 2.61 20.04 7.18
C ALA A 159 3.19 18.79 7.85
N ALA A 160 3.55 17.77 7.08
CA ALA A 160 4.21 16.57 7.60
C ALA A 160 5.61 16.89 8.17
N ALA A 161 6.36 17.79 7.53
CA ALA A 161 7.63 18.28 8.08
C ALA A 161 7.45 19.03 9.40
N THR A 162 6.43 19.89 9.52
CA THR A 162 6.08 20.59 10.76
C THR A 162 5.75 19.62 11.89
N ASN A 163 5.01 18.54 11.60
CA ASN A 163 4.73 17.50 12.60
C ASN A 163 6.01 16.86 13.15
N LEU A 164 6.99 16.56 12.30
CA LEU A 164 8.29 16.00 12.72
C LEU A 164 9.06 17.01 13.59
N GLN A 165 9.04 18.29 13.24
CA GLN A 165 9.67 19.36 14.03
C GLN A 165 9.02 19.53 15.41
N HIS A 166 7.69 19.40 15.49
CA HIS A 166 6.97 19.40 16.78
C HIS A 166 7.36 18.20 17.67
N GLU A 167 7.82 17.11 17.07
CA GLU A 167 8.39 15.95 17.76
C GLU A 167 9.91 16.07 17.98
N ALA A 168 10.45 17.29 17.89
CA ALA A 168 11.85 17.65 18.11
C ALA A 168 12.86 17.01 17.14
N ILE A 169 12.41 16.56 15.97
CA ILE A 169 13.32 16.12 14.89
C ILE A 169 13.98 17.35 14.28
N SER A 170 15.31 17.32 14.17
CA SER A 170 16.09 18.43 13.63
C SER A 170 15.66 18.76 12.19
N PRO A 171 15.40 20.04 11.85
CA PRO A 171 15.06 20.46 10.49
C PRO A 171 16.09 20.01 9.43
N SER A 172 17.36 19.88 9.81
CA SER A 172 18.43 19.42 8.90
C SER A 172 18.29 17.97 8.43
N LEU A 173 17.48 17.16 9.13
CA LEU A 173 17.22 15.76 8.78
C LEU A 173 15.91 15.60 8.00
N ILE A 174 15.17 16.69 7.77
CA ILE A 174 13.84 16.67 7.17
C ILE A 174 13.90 17.29 5.79
N HIS A 175 13.47 16.53 4.79
CA HIS A 175 13.38 16.96 3.40
C HIS A 175 11.93 16.88 2.94
N VAL A 176 11.38 17.99 2.44
CA VAL A 176 10.05 17.98 1.82
C VAL A 176 10.20 17.55 0.36
N THR A 177 9.72 16.36 0.02
CA THR A 177 9.97 15.71 -1.28
C THR A 177 8.74 15.58 -2.17
N GLY A 178 7.54 15.79 -1.64
CA GLY A 178 6.32 15.29 -2.28
C GLY A 178 6.09 13.80 -1.97
N ASN A 179 4.97 13.26 -2.47
CA ASN A 179 4.58 11.87 -2.24
C ASN A 179 4.80 11.01 -3.48
N THR A 180 5.57 9.93 -3.34
CA THR A 180 5.94 9.02 -4.43
C THR A 180 4.76 8.23 -5.02
N GLY A 181 3.59 8.28 -4.38
CA GLY A 181 2.34 7.81 -4.98
C GLY A 181 1.96 8.56 -6.25
N ILE A 182 2.35 9.84 -6.38
CA ILE A 182 2.14 10.62 -7.61
C ILE A 182 3.07 10.14 -8.72
N ASP A 183 4.35 9.90 -8.40
CA ASP A 183 5.33 9.32 -9.33
C ASP A 183 4.85 7.97 -9.85
N ALA A 184 4.34 7.11 -8.96
CA ALA A 184 3.77 5.82 -9.33
C ALA A 184 2.54 5.95 -10.24
N LEU A 185 1.66 6.93 -9.98
CA LEU A 185 0.51 7.22 -10.85
C LEU A 185 0.95 7.68 -12.25
N LEU A 186 1.90 8.60 -12.34
CA LEU A 186 2.42 9.11 -13.60
C LEU A 186 3.13 8.00 -14.39
N TYR A 187 3.91 7.15 -13.72
CA TYR A 187 4.51 5.96 -14.33
C TYR A 187 3.45 5.03 -14.91
N ALA A 188 2.43 4.68 -14.11
CA ALA A 188 1.37 3.78 -14.54
C ALA A 188 0.60 4.35 -15.75
N GLN A 189 0.27 5.66 -15.71
CA GLN A 189 -0.38 6.35 -16.83
C GLN A 189 0.46 6.26 -18.11
N ALA A 190 1.75 6.57 -18.04
CA ALA A 190 2.65 6.51 -19.20
C ALA A 190 2.82 5.08 -19.75
N LYS A 191 2.91 4.07 -18.87
CA LYS A 191 3.03 2.66 -19.28
C LYS A 191 1.76 2.16 -19.97
N LEU A 192 0.59 2.53 -19.46
CA LEU A 192 -0.72 2.10 -19.98
C LEU A 192 -1.13 2.83 -21.27
N GLN A 193 -0.64 4.06 -21.49
CA GLN A 193 -0.79 4.75 -22.78
C GLN A 193 -0.03 4.05 -23.91
N LYS A 194 1.12 3.42 -23.61
CA LYS A 194 1.91 2.68 -24.59
C LYS A 194 1.33 1.30 -24.88
N ASN A 195 0.85 0.62 -23.85
CA ASN A 195 0.27 -0.72 -23.93
C ASN A 195 -1.04 -0.73 -23.14
N THR A 196 -2.15 -0.44 -23.80
CA THR A 196 -3.47 -0.38 -23.16
C THR A 196 -4.10 -1.78 -23.14
N PRO A 197 -4.08 -2.51 -22.00
CA PRO A 197 -4.74 -3.82 -21.91
C PRO A 197 -6.25 -3.66 -22.10
N PRO A 198 -6.98 -4.68 -22.60
CA PRO A 198 -8.44 -4.60 -22.63
C PRO A 198 -9.01 -4.38 -21.22
N LEU A 199 -10.08 -3.59 -21.12
CA LEU A 199 -10.82 -3.48 -19.86
C LEU A 199 -11.29 -4.87 -19.44
N PRO A 200 -11.18 -5.23 -18.16
CA PRO A 200 -11.62 -6.54 -17.68
C PRO A 200 -13.15 -6.68 -17.71
N ILE A 201 -13.87 -5.59 -18.00
CA ILE A 201 -15.32 -5.56 -18.17
C ILE A 201 -15.64 -4.93 -19.54
N PRO A 202 -16.57 -5.49 -20.32
CA PRO A 202 -17.07 -4.84 -21.52
C PRO A 202 -17.83 -3.56 -21.12
N ILE A 203 -17.18 -2.40 -21.28
CA ILE A 203 -17.87 -1.11 -21.22
C ILE A 203 -18.72 -1.02 -22.49
N THR A 204 -20.03 -1.24 -22.35
CA THR A 204 -20.98 -1.07 -23.46
C THR A 204 -21.03 0.40 -23.88
N PRO A 205 -21.39 0.73 -25.14
CA PRO A 205 -21.53 2.11 -25.60
C PRO A 205 -22.43 2.95 -24.68
N SER A 206 -23.50 2.36 -24.14
CA SER A 206 -24.43 2.98 -23.18
C SER A 206 -23.79 3.40 -21.85
N LEU A 207 -22.59 2.92 -21.51
CA LEU A 207 -21.83 3.30 -20.32
C LEU A 207 -20.87 4.46 -20.58
N ARG A 208 -20.51 4.72 -21.85
CA ARG A 208 -19.67 5.86 -22.22
C ARG A 208 -20.45 7.18 -22.18
N ASP A 209 -21.75 7.13 -22.43
CA ASP A 209 -22.63 8.30 -22.42
C ASP A 209 -23.05 8.74 -21.00
N LYS A 210 -22.66 7.99 -19.96
CA LYS A 210 -22.99 8.26 -18.56
C LYS A 210 -21.77 8.79 -17.81
N ARG A 211 -22.00 9.61 -16.78
CA ARG A 211 -20.93 10.02 -15.86
C ARG A 211 -20.47 8.82 -15.04
N GLN A 212 -19.19 8.48 -15.15
CA GLN A 212 -18.62 7.34 -14.43
C GLN A 212 -18.17 7.76 -13.03
N ILE A 213 -18.59 7.02 -12.02
CA ILE A 213 -18.27 7.25 -10.61
C ILE A 213 -17.50 6.04 -10.12
N LEU A 214 -16.21 6.22 -9.88
CA LEU A 214 -15.39 5.20 -9.22
C LEU A 214 -15.51 5.35 -7.70
N VAL A 215 -15.78 4.24 -7.03
CA VAL A 215 -15.87 4.18 -5.57
C VAL A 215 -14.89 3.14 -5.05
N THR A 216 -14.13 3.50 -4.02
CA THR A 216 -13.24 2.59 -3.30
C THR A 216 -13.58 2.64 -1.81
N ILE A 217 -13.78 1.47 -1.18
CA ILE A 217 -14.16 1.37 0.23
C ILE A 217 -13.08 0.59 0.98
N HIS A 218 -12.53 1.17 2.06
CA HIS A 218 -11.51 0.53 2.90
C HIS A 218 -12.11 -0.19 4.13
N ARG A 219 -11.45 -1.29 4.53
CA ARG A 219 -11.91 -2.31 5.49
C ARG A 219 -12.16 -1.84 6.92
N ARG A 220 -11.38 -0.88 7.44
CA ARG A 220 -11.37 -0.54 8.88
C ARG A 220 -12.36 0.55 9.28
N GLU A 221 -12.86 1.32 8.33
CA GLU A 221 -13.71 2.48 8.63
C GLU A 221 -15.22 2.18 8.52
N ASN A 222 -15.60 0.99 8.03
CA ASN A 222 -17.00 0.73 7.64
C ASN A 222 -17.46 -0.70 8.00
N GLN A 223 -17.67 -0.98 9.30
CA GLN A 223 -18.39 -2.17 9.76
C GLN A 223 -19.72 -1.75 10.39
N GLY A 224 -20.79 -2.50 10.12
CA GLY A 224 -22.12 -2.20 10.65
C GLY A 224 -22.76 -0.97 10.00
N THR A 225 -23.34 -0.08 10.82
CA THR A 225 -24.17 1.05 10.37
C THR A 225 -23.50 2.00 9.35
N PRO A 226 -22.21 2.39 9.48
CA PRO A 226 -21.56 3.24 8.49
C PRO A 226 -21.52 2.61 7.09
N LEU A 227 -21.26 1.30 7.00
CA LEU A 227 -21.27 0.58 5.73
C LEU A 227 -22.67 0.57 5.12
N GLN A 228 -23.70 0.41 5.95
CA GLN A 228 -25.10 0.45 5.52
C GLN A 228 -25.44 1.79 4.89
N HIS A 229 -25.08 2.90 5.53
CA HIS A 229 -25.30 4.23 4.98
C HIS A 229 -24.58 4.45 3.64
N ILE A 230 -23.35 3.95 3.49
CA ILE A 230 -22.64 4.01 2.20
C ILE A 230 -23.40 3.21 1.14
N CYS A 231 -23.81 1.97 1.45
CA CYS A 231 -24.56 1.13 0.51
C CYS A 231 -25.92 1.73 0.12
N ASP A 232 -26.61 2.39 1.03
CA ASP A 232 -27.87 3.09 0.75
C ASP A 232 -27.64 4.30 -0.16
N ALA A 233 -26.61 5.11 0.11
CA ALA A 233 -26.24 6.24 -0.74
C ALA A 233 -25.83 5.80 -2.15
N LEU A 234 -25.05 4.72 -2.28
CA LEU A 234 -24.66 4.18 -3.57
C LEU A 234 -25.85 3.68 -4.38
N ARG A 235 -26.85 3.05 -3.74
CA ARG A 235 -28.10 2.65 -4.41
C ARG A 235 -28.87 3.85 -4.93
N LEU A 236 -29.04 4.88 -4.09
CA LEU A 236 -29.72 6.11 -4.48
C LEU A 236 -29.02 6.83 -5.65
N ILE A 237 -27.69 6.81 -5.69
CA ILE A 237 -26.91 7.33 -6.82
C ILE A 237 -27.12 6.44 -8.06
N ALA A 238 -27.09 5.13 -7.90
CA ALA A 238 -27.25 4.19 -9.02
C ALA A 238 -28.66 4.24 -9.65
N ASP A 239 -29.69 4.65 -8.90
CA ASP A 239 -31.05 4.87 -9.44
C ASP A 239 -31.12 6.00 -10.48
N ARG A 240 -30.12 6.89 -10.52
CA ARG A 240 -30.03 7.96 -11.51
C ARG A 240 -29.63 7.41 -12.87
N GLN A 241 -30.25 7.93 -13.93
CA GLN A 241 -29.96 7.51 -15.31
C GLN A 241 -28.69 8.13 -15.88
N ASP A 242 -28.18 9.21 -15.28
CA ASP A 242 -27.08 10.04 -15.77
C ASP A 242 -25.69 9.62 -15.26
N CYS A 243 -25.60 8.53 -14.48
CA CYS A 243 -24.34 8.04 -13.97
C CYS A 243 -24.26 6.51 -13.95
N TYR A 244 -23.02 6.03 -13.82
CA TYR A 244 -22.70 4.62 -13.66
C TYR A 244 -21.62 4.45 -12.59
N ILE A 245 -21.87 3.56 -11.63
CA ILE A 245 -20.95 3.33 -10.52
C ILE A 245 -20.04 2.14 -10.84
N ILE A 246 -18.74 2.34 -10.70
CA ILE A 246 -17.72 1.29 -10.76
C ILE A 246 -17.16 1.11 -9.35
N LEU A 247 -17.33 -0.09 -8.79
CA LEU A 247 -16.91 -0.43 -7.44
C LEU A 247 -16.05 -1.70 -7.46
N PRO A 248 -14.71 -1.55 -7.52
CA PRO A 248 -13.79 -2.66 -7.36
C PRO A 248 -13.87 -3.19 -5.92
N LEU A 249 -14.25 -4.45 -5.77
CA LEU A 249 -14.39 -5.08 -4.46
C LEU A 249 -13.02 -5.54 -3.92
N HIS A 250 -12.88 -5.52 -2.60
CA HIS A 250 -11.70 -6.06 -1.94
C HIS A 250 -11.57 -7.58 -2.22
N PRO A 251 -10.37 -8.14 -2.44
CA PRO A 251 -10.23 -9.58 -2.74
C PRO A 251 -10.62 -10.50 -1.58
N ASN A 252 -10.52 -10.03 -0.33
CA ASN A 252 -10.97 -10.78 0.85
C ASN A 252 -12.51 -10.99 0.84
N PRO A 253 -13.01 -12.24 0.79
CA PRO A 253 -14.43 -12.57 0.82
C PRO A 253 -15.17 -12.05 2.05
N ASP A 254 -14.53 -11.98 3.20
CA ASP A 254 -15.14 -11.48 4.45
C ASP A 254 -15.53 -10.00 4.34
N VAL A 255 -14.86 -9.26 3.45
CA VAL A 255 -15.12 -7.86 3.18
C VAL A 255 -16.05 -7.70 1.97
N ALA A 256 -15.81 -8.46 0.90
CA ALA A 256 -16.58 -8.34 -0.34
C ALA A 256 -18.02 -8.88 -0.21
N SER A 257 -18.22 -9.94 0.57
CA SER A 257 -19.52 -10.62 0.64
C SER A 257 -20.61 -9.77 1.30
N PRO A 258 -20.38 -9.13 2.47
CA PRO A 258 -21.37 -8.24 3.06
C PRO A 258 -21.72 -7.09 2.12
N LEU A 259 -20.70 -6.48 1.49
CA LEU A 259 -20.91 -5.37 0.55
C LEU A 259 -21.76 -5.80 -0.65
N ARG A 260 -21.47 -6.98 -1.24
CA ARG A 260 -22.26 -7.53 -2.34
C ARG A 260 -23.70 -7.80 -1.93
N GLN A 261 -23.91 -8.37 -0.75
CA GLN A 261 -25.24 -8.69 -0.25
C GLN A 261 -26.07 -7.41 -0.04
N MET A 262 -25.46 -6.36 0.51
CA MET A 262 -26.14 -5.08 0.78
C MET A 262 -26.41 -4.27 -0.48
N LEU A 263 -25.50 -4.30 -1.46
CA LEU A 263 -25.65 -3.56 -2.71
C LEU A 263 -26.60 -4.26 -3.69
N GLY A 264 -26.67 -5.59 -3.66
CA GLY A 264 -27.44 -6.38 -4.61
C GLY A 264 -26.98 -6.21 -6.06
N SER A 265 -27.82 -6.62 -7.01
CA SER A 265 -27.64 -6.32 -8.43
C SER A 265 -28.30 -4.99 -8.77
N HIS A 266 -27.59 -4.12 -9.49
CA HIS A 266 -28.13 -2.86 -9.96
C HIS A 266 -27.71 -2.58 -11.40
N HIS A 267 -28.64 -2.12 -12.24
CA HIS A 267 -28.40 -1.93 -13.66
C HIS A 267 -27.35 -0.84 -13.98
N ASN A 268 -27.19 0.15 -13.09
CA ASN A 268 -26.20 1.23 -13.19
C ASN A 268 -25.02 1.09 -12.23
N MET A 269 -24.75 -0.11 -11.72
CA MET A 269 -23.62 -0.35 -10.83
C MET A 269 -22.92 -1.65 -11.18
N LEU A 270 -21.59 -1.58 -11.18
CA LEU A 270 -20.73 -2.73 -11.38
C LEU A 270 -19.91 -2.99 -10.11
N SER A 271 -20.23 -4.08 -9.43
CA SER A 271 -19.50 -4.58 -8.26
C SER A 271 -18.66 -5.81 -8.64
N HIS A 272 -17.47 -5.57 -9.21
CA HIS A 272 -16.59 -6.65 -9.68
C HIS A 272 -15.55 -7.03 -8.62
N LEU A 273 -15.25 -8.33 -8.52
CA LEU A 273 -14.01 -8.77 -7.87
C LEU A 273 -12.89 -8.65 -8.91
N PRO A 274 -11.78 -7.94 -8.63
CA PRO A 274 -10.61 -8.02 -9.48
C PRO A 274 -10.12 -9.48 -9.50
N ARG A 275 -10.28 -10.18 -10.63
CA ARG A 275 -9.81 -11.56 -10.81
C ARG A 275 -8.30 -11.53 -11.01
N ARG A 276 -7.54 -11.40 -9.92
CA ARG A 276 -6.09 -11.12 -9.89
C ARG A 276 -5.78 -9.79 -10.59
N ILE A 277 -5.08 -8.91 -9.89
CA ILE A 277 -4.71 -7.60 -10.44
C ILE A 277 -3.71 -7.80 -11.58
N ALA A 278 -4.24 -7.87 -12.80
CA ALA A 278 -3.48 -7.75 -14.03
C ALA A 278 -3.41 -6.27 -14.42
N SER A 279 -2.52 -5.94 -15.36
CA SER A 279 -2.41 -4.58 -15.93
C SER A 279 -3.76 -4.00 -16.37
N SER A 280 -4.75 -4.85 -16.70
CA SER A 280 -6.14 -4.48 -17.03
C SER A 280 -6.91 -3.76 -15.91
N ASP A 281 -6.62 -4.02 -14.64
CA ASP A 281 -7.33 -3.39 -13.51
C ASP A 281 -6.96 -1.91 -13.34
N TYR A 282 -5.75 -1.53 -13.76
CA TYR A 282 -5.32 -0.13 -13.79
C TYR A 282 -6.02 0.69 -14.89
N ARG A 283 -6.57 0.03 -15.91
CA ARG A 283 -7.30 0.71 -16.99
C ARG A 283 -8.68 1.21 -16.57
N ILE A 284 -9.36 0.52 -15.64
CA ILE A 284 -10.66 0.96 -15.10
C ILE A 284 -10.56 2.41 -14.58
N LEU A 285 -9.40 2.80 -14.07
CA LEU A 285 -9.12 4.12 -13.51
C LEU A 285 -8.85 5.20 -14.58
N LEU A 286 -8.35 4.81 -15.76
CA LEU A 286 -7.85 5.74 -16.78
C LEU A 286 -8.89 6.11 -17.84
N ASP A 287 -9.79 5.21 -18.21
CA ASP A 287 -10.86 5.48 -19.21
C ASP A 287 -12.01 6.33 -18.66
N ILE A 288 -12.01 6.69 -17.36
CA ILE A 288 -12.99 7.63 -16.75
C ILE A 288 -12.76 9.09 -17.22
N ARG A 289 -11.63 9.38 -17.88
CA ARG A 289 -11.24 10.75 -18.30
C ARG A 289 -11.14 11.00 -19.81
N SER A 290 -11.63 10.10 -20.66
CA SER A 290 -11.72 10.32 -22.11
C SER A 290 -13.18 10.45 -22.55
#